data_AF-A0A382VBX7-F1
#
_entry.id   AF-A0A382VBX7-F1
#
_cell.length_a   1.000
_cell.length_b   1.000
_cell.length_c   1.000
_cell.angle_alpha   90.00
_cell.angle_beta   90.00
_cell.angle_gamma   90.00
#
_symmetry.space_group_name_H-M   'P 1'
#
loop_
_entity.id
_entity.type
_entity.pdbx_description
1 polymer ?
#
loop_
_entity_poly.entity_id
_entity_poly.type
_entity_poly.pdbx_seq_one_letter_code
_entity_poly.pdbx_strand_id
1 'polypeptide(L)'
;MPIYDKPMIYYPLSILMLSGIQEVLIISTPEDLPRFEQLLGDGDNIGMKFEYIVQPSPDGIAQAFVLGKDFIGDDDACLILGDNIYYGQGISAMLSNAVMNAKDKNMATVFGYHVQDPERYGVVDFDNAGKALSIEEKPD
;
A
#
# COMPACT_ATOMS: atom_id res chain seq x y z
N MET A 1 -8.15 2.49 14.67
CA MET A 1 -8.36 1.38 15.64
C MET A 1 -7.02 0.85 16.11
N PRO A 2 -6.86 0.45 17.38
CA PRO A 2 -5.64 -0.22 17.84
C PRO A 2 -5.61 -1.70 17.42
N ILE A 3 -4.45 -2.17 16.98
CA ILE A 3 -4.11 -3.59 16.90
C ILE A 3 -3.10 -3.84 18.01
N TYR A 4 -3.57 -4.52 19.06
CA TYR A 4 -2.85 -4.73 20.31
C TYR A 4 -2.39 -3.41 20.94
N ASP A 5 -1.12 -3.06 20.80
CA ASP A 5 -0.46 -1.91 21.43
C ASP A 5 -0.23 -0.72 20.49
N LYS A 6 -0.58 -0.83 19.19
CA LYS A 6 -0.28 0.20 18.17
C LYS A 6 -1.52 0.56 17.34
N PRO A 7 -1.62 1.80 16.83
CA PRO A 7 -2.58 2.13 15.79
C PRO A 7 -2.41 1.22 14.56
N MET A 8 -3.51 0.79 13.95
CA MET A 8 -3.52 -0.10 12.77
C MET A 8 -2.65 0.41 11.61
N ILE A 9 -2.60 1.73 11.38
CA ILE A 9 -1.80 2.33 10.30
C ILE A 9 -0.29 2.12 10.45
N TYR A 10 0.21 1.79 11.65
CA TYR A 10 1.64 1.58 11.87
C TYR A 10 2.15 0.32 11.16
N TYR A 11 1.29 -0.67 10.95
CA TYR A 11 1.65 -1.92 10.29
C TYR A 11 1.98 -1.71 8.80
N PRO A 12 1.12 -1.11 7.96
CA PRO A 12 1.46 -0.82 6.58
C PRO A 12 2.60 0.20 6.46
N LEU A 13 2.70 1.20 7.34
CA LEU A 13 3.84 2.13 7.35
C LEU A 13 5.16 1.39 7.58
N SER A 14 5.20 0.41 8.50
CA SER A 14 6.41 -0.39 8.72
C SER A 14 6.84 -1.18 7.48
N ILE A 15 5.90 -1.61 6.63
CA ILE A 15 6.19 -2.28 5.37
C ILE A 15 6.82 -1.34 4.36
N LEU A 16 6.30 -0.11 4.23
CA LEU A 16 6.91 0.93 3.40
C LEU A 16 8.33 1.28 3.89
N MET A 17 8.52 1.40 5.20
CA MET A 17 9.86 1.64 5.76
C MET A 17 10.81 0.47 5.46
N LEU A 18 10.35 -0.78 5.60
CA LEU A 18 11.15 -1.97 5.29
C LEU A 18 11.51 -2.09 3.80
N SER A 19 10.71 -1.52 2.89
CA SER A 19 11.04 -1.43 1.47
C SER A 19 11.94 -0.23 1.12
N GLY A 20 12.23 0.63 2.10
CA GLY A 20 13.06 1.83 1.94
C GLY A 20 12.31 3.06 1.45
N ILE A 21 10.98 3.04 1.47
CA ILE A 21 10.14 4.18 1.08
C ILE A 21 9.97 5.09 2.29
N GLN A 22 10.30 6.37 2.12
CA GLN A 22 10.26 7.38 3.20
C GLN A 22 9.25 8.49 2.96
N GLU A 23 8.89 8.76 1.70
CA GLU A 23 7.90 9.79 1.34
C GLU A 23 6.56 9.09 1.08
N VAL A 24 5.54 9.46 1.86
CA VAL A 24 4.26 8.75 1.88
C VAL A 24 3.10 9.73 1.89
N LEU A 25 2.20 9.58 0.92
CA LEU A 25 0.90 10.25 0.91
C LEU A 25 -0.13 9.41 1.65
N ILE A 26 -0.73 10.00 2.69
CA ILE A 26 -1.81 9.41 3.45
C ILE A 26 -3.13 9.95 2.90
N ILE A 27 -3.92 9.02 2.34
CA ILE A 27 -5.25 9.30 1.80
C ILE A 27 -6.28 8.80 2.82
N SER A 28 -7.19 9.68 3.26
CA SER A 28 -8.25 9.31 4.21
C SER A 28 -9.52 10.14 3.97
N THR A 29 -10.62 9.74 4.61
CA THR A 29 -11.87 10.51 4.64
C THR A 29 -11.68 11.91 5.25
N PRO A 30 -12.55 12.89 4.91
CA PRO A 30 -12.48 14.23 5.48
C PRO A 30 -12.53 14.24 7.01
N GLU A 31 -13.24 13.29 7.62
CA GLU A 31 -13.45 13.21 9.07
C GLU A 31 -12.24 12.62 9.80
N ASP A 32 -11.53 11.68 9.19
CA ASP A 32 -10.43 10.96 9.84
C ASP A 32 -9.04 11.51 9.49
N LEU A 33 -8.88 12.22 8.37
CA LEU A 33 -7.59 12.80 7.98
C LEU A 33 -6.95 13.67 9.08
N PRO A 34 -7.68 14.56 9.79
CA PRO A 34 -7.11 15.35 10.89
C PRO A 34 -6.60 14.48 12.06
N ARG A 35 -7.17 13.29 12.27
CA ARG A 35 -6.72 12.35 13.31
C ARG A 35 -5.42 11.67 12.92
N PHE A 36 -5.25 11.36 11.62
CA PHE A 36 -3.99 10.84 11.10
C PHE A 36 -2.89 11.89 11.20
N GLU A 37 -3.16 13.14 10.80
CA GLU A 37 -2.22 14.26 10.96
C GLU A 37 -1.83 14.46 12.44
N GLN A 38 -2.79 14.41 13.36
CA GLN A 38 -2.50 14.53 14.80
C GLN A 38 -1.62 13.37 15.31
N LEU A 39 -1.82 12.16 14.80
CA LEU A 39 -1.11 10.97 15.23
C LEU A 39 0.32 10.91 14.68
N LEU A 40 0.49 11.23 13.41
CA LEU A 40 1.72 10.96 12.65
C LEU A 40 2.56 12.23 12.41
N GLY A 41 1.95 13.41 12.46
CA GLY A 41 2.62 14.68 12.19
C GLY A 41 3.20 14.75 10.78
N ASP A 42 4.35 15.38 10.62
CA ASP A 42 5.11 15.39 9.37
C ASP A 42 5.89 14.09 9.11
N GLY A 43 6.00 13.20 10.11
CA GLY A 43 6.75 11.94 10.03
C GLY A 43 8.22 12.02 10.44
N ASP A 44 8.76 13.21 10.74
CA ASP A 44 10.19 13.41 11.01
C ASP A 44 10.67 12.57 12.20
N ASN A 45 9.80 12.40 13.22
CA ASN A 45 10.08 11.62 14.42
C ASN A 45 10.34 10.13 14.15
N ILE A 46 9.92 9.61 12.99
CA ILE A 46 10.12 8.22 12.58
C ILE A 46 10.94 8.09 11.29
N GLY A 47 11.55 9.19 10.83
CA GLY A 47 12.39 9.20 9.62
C GLY A 47 11.60 9.02 8.33
N MET A 48 10.35 9.49 8.32
CA MET A 48 9.46 9.52 7.14
C MET A 48 9.03 10.96 6.86
N LYS A 49 8.42 11.18 5.69
CA LYS A 49 7.75 12.44 5.32
C LYS A 49 6.32 12.12 4.91
N PHE A 50 5.36 12.73 5.60
CA PHE A 50 3.96 12.54 5.33
C PHE A 50 3.33 13.75 4.66
N GLU A 51 2.61 13.47 3.57
CA GLU A 51 1.61 14.37 3.02
C GLU A 51 0.22 13.78 3.22
N TYR A 52 -0.79 14.64 3.22
CA TYR A 52 -2.16 14.26 3.56
C TYR A 52 -3.12 14.79 2.51
N ILE A 53 -4.01 13.93 2.03
CA ILE A 53 -5.06 14.33 1.10
C ILE A 53 -6.39 13.66 1.45
N VAL A 54 -7.46 14.43 1.27
CA VAL A 54 -8.82 13.97 1.49
C VAL A 54 -9.28 13.12 0.31
N GLN A 55 -9.84 11.95 0.60
CA GLN A 55 -10.68 11.19 -0.31
C GLN A 55 -12.16 11.56 -0.05
N PRO A 56 -12.84 12.27 -0.96
CA PRO A 56 -14.21 12.72 -0.75
C PRO A 56 -15.23 11.58 -0.66
N SER A 57 -15.01 10.50 -1.42
CA SER A 57 -15.87 9.32 -1.52
C SER A 57 -15.03 8.08 -1.85
N PRO A 58 -15.42 6.88 -1.34
CA PRO A 58 -14.68 5.64 -1.59
C PRO A 58 -15.01 5.05 -2.97
N ASP A 59 -14.49 5.66 -4.03
CA ASP A 59 -14.81 5.28 -5.43
C ASP A 59 -13.89 4.18 -6.00
N GLY A 60 -13.21 3.44 -5.12
CA GLY A 60 -12.32 2.34 -5.47
C GLY A 60 -10.83 2.66 -5.29
N ILE A 61 -10.02 1.61 -5.23
CA ILE A 61 -8.59 1.68 -4.88
C ILE A 61 -7.80 2.49 -5.93
N ALA A 62 -8.17 2.40 -7.20
CA ALA A 62 -7.51 3.13 -8.29
C ALA A 62 -7.58 4.66 -8.15
N GLN A 63 -8.58 5.18 -7.40
CA GLN A 63 -8.70 6.60 -7.11
C GLN A 63 -7.48 7.16 -6.36
N ALA A 64 -6.73 6.31 -5.63
CA ALA A 64 -5.51 6.71 -4.96
C ALA A 64 -4.47 7.33 -5.92
N PHE A 65 -4.34 6.78 -7.14
CA PHE A 65 -3.41 7.31 -8.14
C PHE A 65 -3.90 8.60 -8.79
N VAL A 66 -5.22 8.85 -8.79
CA VAL A 66 -5.79 10.11 -9.27
C VAL A 66 -5.58 11.21 -8.24
N LEU A 67 -5.88 10.93 -6.97
CA LEU A 67 -5.70 11.87 -5.86
C LEU A 67 -4.21 12.18 -5.62
N GLY A 68 -3.36 11.14 -5.66
CA GLY A 68 -1.93 11.27 -5.44
C GLY A 68 -1.12 11.64 -6.68
N LYS A 69 -1.74 11.99 -7.80
CA LYS A 69 -1.05 12.25 -9.07
C LYS A 69 0.10 13.23 -8.93
N ASP A 70 -0.16 14.38 -8.28
CA ASP A 70 0.85 15.44 -8.16
C ASP A 70 1.95 15.07 -7.16
N PHE A 71 1.63 14.27 -6.14
CA PHE A 71 2.59 13.71 -5.18
C PHE A 71 3.52 12.68 -5.83
N ILE A 72 2.97 11.82 -6.68
CA ILE A 72 3.74 10.78 -7.40
C ILE A 72 4.64 11.42 -8.47
N GLY A 73 4.14 12.41 -9.21
CA GLY A 73 4.89 13.05 -10.28
C GLY A 73 5.33 12.05 -11.36
N ASP A 74 6.64 11.98 -11.59
CA ASP A 74 7.28 11.08 -12.56
C ASP A 74 7.97 9.87 -11.88
N ASP A 75 7.77 9.68 -10.57
CA ASP A 75 8.40 8.61 -9.80
C ASP A 75 7.60 7.29 -9.82
N ASP A 76 8.28 6.19 -9.50
CA ASP A 76 7.63 4.90 -9.23
C ASP A 76 6.81 4.96 -7.92
N ALA A 77 5.62 4.35 -7.90
CA ALA A 77 4.73 4.38 -6.75
C ALA A 77 4.48 2.99 -6.14
N CYS A 78 4.27 2.96 -4.82
CA CYS A 78 3.81 1.79 -4.08
C CYS A 78 2.48 2.14 -3.38
N LEU A 79 1.46 1.30 -3.57
CA LEU A 79 0.17 1.43 -2.89
C LEU A 79 0.01 0.29 -1.88
N ILE A 80 -0.33 0.63 -0.64
CA ILE A 80 -0.62 -0.30 0.44
C ILE A 80 -1.90 0.15 1.14
N LEU A 81 -2.78 -0.80 1.48
CA LEU A 81 -4.03 -0.49 2.18
C LEU A 81 -3.76 -0.28 3.67
N GLY A 82 -4.36 0.77 4.25
CA GLY A 82 -4.10 1.21 5.63
C GLY A 82 -4.53 0.22 6.73
N ASP A 83 -5.30 -0.80 6.37
CA ASP A 83 -5.81 -1.86 7.26
C ASP A 83 -5.10 -3.21 7.09
N ASN A 84 -4.15 -3.31 6.15
CA ASN A 84 -3.45 -4.54 5.86
C ASN A 84 -2.28 -4.77 6.82
N ILE A 85 -2.19 -5.99 7.35
CA ILE A 85 -1.15 -6.39 8.31
C ILE A 85 -0.36 -7.54 7.70
N TYR A 86 0.94 -7.33 7.53
CA TYR A 86 1.84 -8.32 6.93
C TYR A 86 2.87 -8.76 7.97
N TYR A 87 3.10 -10.07 8.04
CA TYR A 87 4.12 -10.67 8.88
C TYR A 87 4.60 -11.97 8.25
N GLY A 88 5.90 -12.19 8.23
CA GLY A 88 6.47 -13.42 7.69
C GLY A 88 7.98 -13.33 7.49
N GLN A 89 8.61 -14.50 7.45
CA GLN A 89 10.03 -14.60 7.14
C GLN A 89 10.28 -14.27 5.65
N GLY A 90 11.33 -13.51 5.37
CA GLY A 90 11.73 -13.17 4.00
C GLY A 90 11.00 -11.98 3.38
N ILE A 91 10.10 -11.32 4.12
CA ILE A 91 9.31 -10.19 3.61
C ILE A 91 10.20 -9.05 3.07
N SER A 92 11.29 -8.72 3.75
CA SER A 92 12.21 -7.67 3.32
C SER A 92 12.84 -7.98 1.95
N ALA A 93 13.18 -9.23 1.67
CA ALA A 93 13.73 -9.63 0.37
C ALA A 93 12.66 -9.55 -0.73
N MET A 94 11.41 -9.93 -0.43
CA MET A 94 10.29 -9.81 -1.35
C MET A 94 10.00 -8.35 -1.72
N LEU A 95 9.97 -7.46 -0.71
CA LEU A 95 9.78 -6.02 -0.91
C LEU A 95 10.92 -5.40 -1.72
N SER A 96 12.18 -5.75 -1.41
CA SER A 96 13.34 -5.28 -2.17
C SER A 96 13.25 -5.70 -3.65
N ASN A 97 12.79 -6.92 -3.93
CA ASN A 97 12.61 -7.38 -5.32
C ASN A 97 11.50 -6.61 -6.04
N ALA A 98 10.40 -6.29 -5.37
CA ALA A 98 9.33 -5.48 -5.95
C ALA A 98 9.81 -4.07 -6.32
N VAL A 99 10.60 -3.44 -5.43
CA VAL A 99 11.21 -2.12 -5.69
C VAL A 99 12.17 -2.18 -6.90
N MET A 100 13.02 -3.21 -6.99
CA MET A 100 13.89 -3.37 -8.16
C MET A 100 13.11 -3.62 -9.46
N ASN A 101 12.01 -4.37 -9.41
CA ASN A 101 11.17 -4.60 -10.58
C ASN A 101 10.53 -3.31 -11.11
N ALA A 102 10.09 -2.41 -10.23
CA ALA A 102 9.61 -1.10 -10.63
C ALA A 102 10.74 -0.28 -11.27
N LYS A 103 11.82 -0.03 -10.52
CA LYS A 103 12.91 0.87 -10.91
C LYS A 103 13.70 0.41 -12.14
N ASP A 104 14.04 -0.88 -12.19
CA ASP A 104 15.02 -1.37 -13.18
C ASP A 104 14.36 -2.02 -14.40
N LYS A 105 13.07 -2.41 -14.28
CA LYS A 105 12.38 -3.21 -15.31
C LYS A 105 11.08 -2.61 -15.79
N ASN A 106 10.61 -1.50 -15.21
CA ASN A 106 9.32 -0.89 -15.53
C ASN A 106 8.17 -1.91 -15.43
N MET A 107 8.12 -2.64 -14.31
CA MET A 107 7.14 -3.69 -14.04
C MET A 107 6.34 -3.40 -12.77
N ALA A 108 5.03 -3.65 -12.81
CA ALA A 108 4.20 -3.72 -11.62
C ALA A 108 4.39 -5.07 -10.90
N THR A 109 4.43 -5.04 -9.57
CA THR A 109 4.45 -6.24 -8.73
C THR A 109 3.25 -6.23 -7.80
N VAL A 110 2.49 -7.34 -7.77
CA VAL A 110 1.40 -7.56 -6.81
C VAL A 110 1.73 -8.78 -5.94
N PHE A 111 1.23 -8.79 -4.71
CA PHE A 111 1.43 -9.90 -3.78
C PHE A 111 0.11 -10.65 -3.59
N GLY A 112 0.04 -11.86 -4.13
CA GLY A 112 -1.06 -12.78 -3.89
C GLY A 112 -0.89 -13.53 -2.57
N TYR A 113 -2.00 -13.78 -1.88
CA TYR A 113 -2.04 -14.63 -0.69
C TYR A 113 -3.15 -15.67 -0.85
N HIS A 114 -2.85 -16.91 -0.48
CA HIS A 114 -3.84 -17.99 -0.56
C HIS A 114 -4.90 -17.79 0.53
N VAL A 115 -6.14 -17.59 0.13
CA VAL A 115 -7.30 -17.42 1.02
C VAL A 115 -8.30 -18.57 0.82
N GLN A 116 -9.20 -18.76 1.79
CA GLN A 116 -10.26 -19.75 1.67
C GLN A 116 -11.43 -19.27 0.80
N ASP A 117 -11.74 -17.97 0.89
CA ASP A 117 -12.89 -17.33 0.22
C ASP A 117 -12.39 -16.26 -0.79
N PRO A 118 -11.90 -16.67 -1.98
CA PRO A 118 -11.30 -15.75 -2.96
C PRO A 118 -12.29 -14.73 -3.54
N GLU A 119 -13.58 -15.04 -3.61
CA GLU A 119 -14.66 -14.21 -4.16
C GLU A 119 -14.85 -12.86 -3.43
N ARG A 120 -14.25 -12.72 -2.25
CA ARG A 120 -14.30 -11.49 -1.45
C ARG A 120 -13.24 -10.47 -1.85
N TYR A 121 -12.29 -10.86 -2.70
CA TYR A 121 -11.06 -10.12 -2.99
C TYR A 121 -10.79 -9.98 -4.49
N GLY A 122 -9.73 -9.25 -4.83
CA GLY A 122 -9.13 -9.33 -6.16
C GLY A 122 -8.39 -10.65 -6.32
N VAL A 123 -8.81 -11.48 -7.27
CA VAL A 123 -8.17 -12.77 -7.59
C VAL A 123 -7.24 -12.58 -8.77
N VAL A 124 -6.01 -13.06 -8.64
CA VAL A 124 -4.97 -12.96 -9.67
C VAL A 124 -4.64 -14.36 -10.17
N ASP A 125 -4.73 -14.57 -11.48
CA ASP A 125 -4.24 -15.79 -12.11
C ASP A 125 -2.77 -15.64 -12.47
N PHE A 126 -2.01 -16.72 -12.30
CA PHE A 126 -0.59 -16.77 -12.62
C PHE A 126 -0.30 -17.89 -13.63
N ASP A 127 0.67 -17.66 -14.50
CA ASP A 127 1.28 -18.75 -15.27
C ASP A 127 2.26 -19.57 -14.42
N ASN A 128 2.79 -20.65 -15.01
CA ASN A 128 3.76 -21.53 -14.35
C ASN A 128 5.09 -20.84 -14.00
N ALA A 129 5.37 -19.66 -14.55
CA ALA A 129 6.55 -18.85 -14.26
C ALA A 129 6.27 -17.76 -13.20
N GLY A 130 5.03 -17.67 -12.69
CA GLY A 130 4.62 -16.68 -11.70
C GLY A 130 4.29 -15.31 -12.29
N LYS A 131 4.09 -15.19 -13.61
CA LYS A 131 3.63 -13.96 -14.23
C LYS A 131 2.11 -13.86 -14.09
N ALA A 132 1.63 -12.73 -13.56
CA ALA A 132 0.20 -12.44 -13.49
C ALA A 132 -0.40 -12.35 -14.91
N LEU A 133 -1.45 -13.12 -15.15
CA LEU A 133 -2.17 -13.20 -16.43
C LEU A 133 -3.41 -12.31 -16.43
N SER A 134 -4.17 -12.32 -15.33
CA SER A 134 -5.39 -11.54 -15.13
C SER A 134 -5.53 -11.15 -13.67
N ILE A 135 -6.32 -10.10 -13.41
CA ILE A 135 -6.82 -9.74 -12.08
C ILE A 135 -8.33 -9.45 -12.21
N GLU A 136 -9.13 -10.12 -11.40
CA GLU A 136 -10.58 -9.95 -11.35
C GLU A 136 -11.00 -9.53 -9.95
N GLU A 137 -11.75 -8.42 -9.83
CA GLU A 137 -12.20 -7.91 -8.54
C GLU A 137 -13.53 -8.55 -8.13
N LYS A 138 -13.50 -9.37 -7.08
CA LYS A 138 -14.64 -10.13 -6.54
C LYS A 138 -15.31 -11.02 -7.60
N PRO A 139 -14.60 -12.04 -8.12
CA PRO A 139 -15.14 -12.94 -9.14
C PRO A 139 -16.30 -13.78 -8.61
N ASP A 140 -17.19 -14.18 -9.51
CA ASP A 140 -18.38 -15.02 -9.27
C ASP A 140 -18.06 -16.53 -9.18
#